data_AF-A0A928GVY7-F1
#
_entry.id   AF-A0A928GVY7-F1
#
_cell.length_a   1.000
_cell.length_b   1.000
_cell.length_c   1.000
_cell.angle_alpha   90.00
_cell.angle_beta   90.00
_cell.angle_gamma   90.00
#
_symmetry.space_group_name_H-M   'P 1'
#
loop_
_entity.id
_entity.type
_entity.pdbx_description
1 polymer ?
#
loop_
_entity_poly.entity_id
_entity_poly.type
_entity_poly.pdbx_seq_one_letter_code
_entity_poly.pdbx_strand_id
1 'polypeptide(L)'
;MAVKSVRLSVGSIFPKGPGKIYFYRYQVDGHRKTVSLQTTNRAEALRKAEEFIPIIKATSTEVIAAHVQQAKGFATAKRDLPLSGVWDYYSMHPDRANPATVHEQLQYKDFRRYLLQI
;
A
#
# COMPACT_ATOMS: atom_id res chain seq x y z
N MET A 1 -27.13 -25.88 16.70
CA MET A 1 -25.83 -25.72 17.39
C MET A 1 -25.24 -24.37 17.03
N ALA A 2 -24.98 -23.51 18.02
CA ALA A 2 -24.35 -22.20 17.80
C ALA A 2 -22.92 -22.40 17.29
N VAL A 3 -22.63 -21.92 16.08
CA VAL A 3 -21.28 -21.98 15.53
C VAL A 3 -20.39 -21.10 16.39
N LYS A 4 -19.44 -21.73 17.11
CA LYS A 4 -18.60 -21.06 18.10
C LYS A 4 -17.67 -20.04 17.42
N SER A 5 -17.53 -18.88 18.05
CA SER A 5 -16.52 -17.88 17.67
C SER A 5 -15.11 -18.45 17.87
N VAL A 6 -14.19 -18.14 16.95
CA VAL A 6 -12.78 -18.54 17.04
C VAL A 6 -11.94 -17.31 17.40
N ARG A 7 -11.13 -17.42 18.45
CA ARG A 7 -10.20 -16.36 18.85
C ARG A 7 -8.90 -16.46 18.05
N LEU A 8 -8.36 -15.31 17.67
CA LEU A 8 -7.07 -15.16 17.00
C LEU A 8 -6.11 -14.38 17.91
N SER A 9 -4.85 -14.24 17.51
CA SER A 9 -3.86 -13.45 18.27
C SER A 9 -4.30 -12.00 18.46
N VAL A 10 -5.04 -11.45 17.50
CA VAL A 10 -5.71 -10.17 17.58
C VAL A 10 -7.18 -10.41 17.22
N GLY A 11 -8.11 -10.16 18.15
CA GLY A 11 -9.53 -10.27 17.88
C GLY A 11 -10.10 -11.69 17.72
N SER A 12 -11.26 -11.80 17.06
CA SER A 12 -11.98 -13.06 16.91
C SER A 12 -12.87 -13.06 15.65
N ILE A 13 -13.00 -14.21 15.00
CA ILE A 13 -13.98 -14.44 13.94
C ILE A 13 -15.26 -15.06 14.49
N PHE A 14 -16.40 -14.64 13.96
CA PHE A 14 -17.71 -15.19 14.32
C PHE A 14 -18.65 -15.13 13.11
N PRO A 15 -19.52 -16.12 12.92
CA PRO A 15 -20.54 -16.07 11.89
C PRO A 15 -21.70 -15.17 12.34
N LYS A 16 -22.29 -14.45 11.40
CA LYS A 16 -23.48 -13.61 11.65
C LYS A 16 -24.50 -13.76 10.52
N GLY A 17 -25.78 -13.77 10.90
CA GLY A 17 -26.91 -13.78 9.97
C GLY A 17 -27.26 -15.16 9.40
N PRO A 18 -28.35 -15.23 8.61
CA PRO A 18 -28.87 -16.49 8.07
C PRO A 18 -27.91 -17.17 7.09
N GLY A 19 -27.08 -16.39 6.37
CA GLY A 19 -26.09 -16.90 5.42
C GLY A 19 -24.79 -17.43 6.04
N LYS A 20 -24.64 -17.43 7.37
CA LYS A 20 -23.41 -17.85 8.08
C LYS A 20 -22.13 -17.21 7.53
N ILE A 21 -22.21 -15.96 7.10
CA ILE A 21 -21.03 -15.20 6.67
C ILE A 21 -20.18 -14.90 7.90
N TYR A 22 -18.87 -15.13 7.79
CA TYR A 22 -17.92 -14.83 8.85
C TYR A 22 -17.57 -13.35 8.88
N PHE A 23 -17.53 -12.82 10.10
CA PHE A 23 -17.09 -11.47 10.42
C PHE A 23 -15.86 -11.57 11.33
N TYR A 24 -14.92 -10.66 11.14
CA TYR A 24 -13.75 -10.50 11.99
C TYR A 24 -13.91 -9.25 12.85
N ARG A 25 -13.76 -9.40 14.16
CA ARG A 25 -13.82 -8.31 15.14
C ARG A 25 -12.48 -8.16 15.82
N TYR A 26 -11.94 -6.94 15.81
CA TYR A 26 -10.68 -6.58 16.43
C TYR A 26 -10.76 -5.18 17.07
N GLN A 27 -9.75 -4.84 17.87
CA GLN A 27 -9.62 -3.53 18.49
C GLN A 27 -8.41 -2.81 17.92
N VAL A 28 -8.56 -1.52 17.62
CA VAL A 28 -7.48 -0.59 17.23
C VAL A 28 -7.70 0.67 18.05
N ASP A 29 -6.67 1.14 18.75
CA ASP A 29 -6.72 2.35 19.58
C ASP A 29 -7.90 2.39 20.56
N GLY A 30 -8.22 1.25 21.18
CA GLY A 30 -9.36 1.11 22.09
C GLY A 30 -10.73 0.98 21.42
N HIS A 31 -10.85 1.31 20.13
CA HIS A 31 -12.10 1.22 19.37
C HIS A 31 -12.30 -0.18 18.76
N ARG A 32 -13.50 -0.74 18.92
CA ARG A 32 -13.88 -2.03 18.32
C ARG A 32 -14.32 -1.81 16.87
N LYS A 33 -13.67 -2.50 15.94
CA LYS A 33 -14.09 -2.59 14.54
C LYS A 33 -14.55 -4.01 14.20
N THR A 34 -15.51 -4.10 13.31
CA THR A 34 -16.01 -5.38 12.78
C THR A 34 -16.02 -5.30 11.27
N VAL A 35 -15.40 -6.28 10.60
CA VAL A 35 -15.25 -6.35 9.15
C VAL A 35 -15.87 -7.66 8.65
N SER A 36 -16.60 -7.60 7.54
CA SER A 36 -17.11 -8.79 6.86
C SER A 36 -15.98 -9.47 6.08
N LEU A 37 -15.80 -10.78 6.27
CA LEU A 37 -14.84 -11.57 5.50
C LEU A 37 -15.43 -12.11 4.19
N GLN A 38 -16.73 -11.85 3.96
CA GLN A 38 -17.48 -12.22 2.75
C GLN A 38 -17.35 -13.70 2.39
N THR A 39 -17.15 -14.57 3.37
CA THR A 39 -17.06 -16.02 3.16
C THR A 39 -17.90 -16.77 4.19
N THR A 40 -18.44 -17.90 3.77
CA THR A 40 -19.16 -18.86 4.61
C THR A 40 -18.28 -20.04 5.03
N ASN A 41 -17.05 -20.13 4.48
CA ASN A 41 -16.08 -21.17 4.82
C ASN A 41 -15.21 -20.72 5.99
N ARG A 42 -15.13 -21.56 7.02
CA ARG A 42 -14.35 -21.28 8.24
C ARG A 42 -12.84 -21.18 7.97
N ALA A 43 -12.28 -22.06 7.13
CA ALA A 43 -10.85 -22.10 6.87
C ALA A 43 -10.41 -20.86 6.07
N GLU A 44 -11.21 -20.47 5.07
CA GLU A 44 -10.99 -19.26 4.30
C GLU A 44 -11.13 -17.99 5.15
N ALA A 45 -12.10 -17.98 6.08
CA ALA A 45 -12.27 -16.90 7.03
C ALA A 45 -11.04 -16.72 7.95
N LEU A 46 -10.44 -17.82 8.40
CA LEU A 46 -9.20 -17.77 9.19
C LEU A 46 -8.05 -17.17 8.39
N ARG A 47 -7.83 -17.62 7.15
CA ARG A 47 -6.77 -17.08 6.29
C ARG A 47 -6.94 -15.58 6.06
N LYS A 48 -8.15 -15.15 5.69
CA LYS A 48 -8.46 -13.72 5.50
C LYS A 48 -8.27 -12.91 6.78
N ALA A 49 -8.62 -13.46 7.94
CA ALA A 49 -8.42 -12.78 9.22
C ALA A 49 -6.93 -12.67 9.59
N GLU A 50 -6.13 -13.68 9.27
CA GLU A 50 -4.67 -13.67 9.48
C GLU A 50 -3.96 -12.61 8.64
N GLU A 51 -4.43 -12.36 7.40
CA GLU A 51 -3.94 -11.28 6.55
C GLU A 51 -4.10 -9.88 7.19
N PHE A 52 -5.11 -9.68 8.04
CA PHE A 52 -5.30 -8.41 8.76
C PHE A 52 -4.41 -8.25 9.99
N ILE A 53 -3.88 -9.33 10.57
CA ILE A 53 -3.07 -9.29 11.80
C ILE A 53 -1.86 -8.35 11.69
N PRO A 54 -0.99 -8.42 10.66
CA PRO A 54 0.15 -7.52 10.55
C PRO A 54 -0.27 -6.06 10.41
N ILE A 55 -1.38 -5.79 9.72
CA ILE A 55 -1.93 -4.43 9.54
C ILE A 55 -2.42 -3.87 10.88
N ILE A 56 -3.10 -4.69 11.68
CA ILE A 56 -3.64 -4.26 12.98
C ILE A 56 -2.52 -4.10 14.03
N LYS A 57 -1.47 -4.91 13.95
CA LYS A 57 -0.31 -4.81 14.85
C LYS A 57 0.66 -3.69 14.47
N ALA A 58 0.53 -3.09 13.30
CA ALA A 58 1.34 -1.95 12.90
C ALA A 58 0.98 -0.73 13.76
N THR A 59 1.79 -0.46 14.78
CA THR A 59 1.56 0.56 15.82
C THR A 59 1.59 2.01 15.31
N SER A 60 2.21 2.26 14.14
CA SER A 60 2.36 3.62 13.59
C SER A 60 1.53 3.81 12.33
N THR A 61 0.86 4.96 12.25
CA THR A 61 0.14 5.43 11.07
C THR A 61 1.02 5.47 9.84
N GLU A 62 2.32 5.74 9.98
CA GLU A 62 3.30 5.71 8.89
C GLU A 62 3.51 4.30 8.34
N VAL A 63 3.55 3.29 9.20
CA VAL A 63 3.70 1.88 8.79
C VAL A 63 2.43 1.40 8.10
N ILE A 64 1.26 1.81 8.61
CA ILE A 64 -0.03 1.53 7.97
C ILE A 64 -0.09 2.22 6.60
N ALA A 65 0.30 3.49 6.49
CA ALA A 65 0.32 4.24 5.23
C ALA A 65 1.30 3.63 4.22
N ALA A 66 2.51 3.26 4.65
CA ALA A 66 3.50 2.59 3.81
C ALA A 66 2.98 1.23 3.30
N HIS A 67 2.34 0.45 4.15
CA HIS A 67 1.75 -0.84 3.75
C HIS A 67 0.58 -0.66 2.77
N VAL A 68 -0.29 0.33 3.00
CA VAL A 68 -1.39 0.67 2.08
C VAL A 68 -0.84 1.16 0.74
N GLN A 69 0.17 2.03 0.76
CA GLN A 69 0.84 2.50 -0.47
C GLN A 69 1.47 1.34 -1.24
N GLN A 70 2.12 0.40 -0.56
CA GLN A 70 2.68 -0.80 -1.18
C GLN A 70 1.58 -1.71 -1.76
N ALA A 71 0.55 -2.04 -0.98
CA ALA A 71 -0.54 -2.91 -1.40
C ALA A 71 -1.39 -2.31 -2.54
N LYS A 72 -1.50 -0.99 -2.62
CA LYS A 72 -2.18 -0.26 -3.69
C LYS A 72 -1.29 0.05 -4.90
N GLY A 73 0.00 -0.30 -4.85
CA GLY A 73 0.96 0.04 -5.92
C GLY A 73 1.26 1.53 -6.03
N PHE A 74 0.91 2.34 -5.02
CA PHE A 74 1.25 3.76 -4.95
C PHE A 74 2.70 4.00 -4.48
N ALA A 75 3.35 2.96 -3.95
CA ALA A 75 4.77 3.02 -3.68
C ALA A 75 5.53 3.16 -5.00
N THR A 76 5.92 4.40 -5.34
CA THR A 76 6.84 4.65 -6.45
C THR A 76 8.13 3.89 -6.15
N ALA A 77 8.49 2.96 -7.03
CA ALA A 77 9.77 2.26 -6.92
C ALA A 77 10.90 3.29 -6.95
N LYS A 78 11.52 3.55 -5.79
CA LYS A 78 12.76 4.32 -5.74
C LYS A 78 13.80 3.52 -6.51
N ARG A 79 14.21 4.02 -7.67
CA ARG A 79 15.27 3.45 -8.49
C ARG A 79 16.52 4.26 -8.24
N ASP A 80 17.59 3.58 -7.87
CA ASP A 80 18.91 4.19 -7.85
C ASP A 80 19.39 4.29 -9.30
N LEU A 81 19.39 5.51 -9.83
CA LEU A 81 19.84 5.82 -11.19
C LEU A 81 21.25 6.43 -11.11
N PRO A 82 22.22 5.96 -11.92
CA PRO A 82 23.52 6.60 -12.02
C PRO A 82 23.35 8.02 -12.57
N LEU A 83 24.13 8.98 -12.05
CA LEU A 83 24.00 10.41 -12.39
C LEU A 83 24.03 10.65 -13.91
N SER A 84 24.86 9.89 -14.63
CA SER A 84 24.98 9.94 -16.09
C SER A 84 23.69 9.54 -16.84
N GLY A 85 22.85 8.69 -16.26
CA GLY A 85 21.59 8.20 -16.87
C GLY A 85 20.32 8.90 -16.38
N VAL A 86 20.43 9.78 -15.36
CA VAL A 86 19.26 10.47 -14.77
C VAL A 86 18.56 11.35 -15.80
N TRP A 87 19.31 12.08 -16.63
CA TRP A 87 18.73 13.00 -17.60
C TRP A 87 17.98 12.29 -18.73
N ASP A 88 18.52 11.17 -19.23
CA ASP A 88 17.87 10.40 -20.29
C ASP A 88 16.57 9.76 -19.79
N TYR A 89 16.58 9.25 -18.56
CA TYR A 89 15.36 8.75 -17.91
C TYR A 89 14.31 9.86 -17.71
N TYR A 90 14.72 11.01 -17.18
CA TYR A 90 13.84 12.18 -17.02
C TYR A 90 13.26 12.67 -18.36
N SER A 91 14.08 12.64 -19.42
CA SER A 91 13.68 13.08 -20.76
C SER A 91 12.57 12.23 -21.38
N MET A 92 12.45 10.96 -20.96
CA MET A 92 11.41 10.03 -21.42
C MET A 92 10.16 10.00 -20.53
N HIS A 93 10.14 10.75 -19.42
CA HIS A 93 9.00 10.74 -18.49
C HIS A 93 7.77 11.41 -19.11
N PRO A 94 6.56 10.79 -19.06
CA PRO A 94 5.36 11.34 -19.68
C PRO A 94 4.96 12.69 -19.08
N ASP A 95 5.13 12.85 -17.77
CA ASP A 95 4.82 14.09 -17.05
C ASP A 95 6.02 15.05 -16.94
N ARG A 96 6.99 14.95 -17.85
CA ARG A 96 8.14 15.87 -17.88
C ARG A 96 7.64 17.31 -18.07
N ALA A 97 8.22 18.25 -17.32
CA ALA A 97 8.01 19.67 -17.55
C ALA A 97 8.44 20.04 -18.98
N ASN A 98 7.48 20.36 -19.85
CA ASN A 98 7.78 20.83 -21.19
C ASN A 98 8.10 22.33 -21.12
N PRO A 99 9.29 22.77 -21.53
CA PRO A 99 9.68 24.17 -21.40
C PRO A 99 8.75 25.05 -22.24
N ALA A 100 8.20 26.08 -21.61
CA ALA A 100 7.28 27.02 -22.24
C ALA A 100 8.04 28.10 -23.04
N THR A 101 9.30 28.36 -22.68
CA THR A 101 10.14 29.39 -23.31
C THR A 101 11.42 28.81 -23.92
N VAL A 102 11.97 29.54 -24.91
CA VAL A 102 13.26 29.19 -25.53
C VAL A 102 14.40 29.23 -24.51
N HIS A 103 14.32 30.13 -23.52
CA HIS A 103 15.32 30.22 -22.45
C HIS A 103 15.37 28.94 -21.61
N GLU A 104 14.21 28.41 -21.21
CA GLU A 104 14.12 27.13 -20.48
C GLU A 104 14.64 25.96 -21.32
N GLN A 105 14.37 25.95 -22.64
CA GLN A 105 14.92 24.94 -23.54
C GLN A 105 16.45 24.95 -23.59
N LEU A 106 17.07 26.13 -23.57
CA LEU A 106 18.53 26.27 -23.53
C LEU A 106 19.10 25.78 -22.20
N GLN A 107 18.48 26.17 -21.08
CA GLN A 107 18.90 25.70 -19.75
C GLN A 107 18.88 24.17 -19.62
N TYR A 108 17.87 23.51 -20.19
CA TYR A 108 17.78 22.05 -20.20
C TYR A 108 18.89 21.38 -21.02
N LYS A 109 19.33 22.00 -22.12
CA LYS A 109 20.44 21.50 -22.95
C LYS A 109 21.79 21.68 -22.25
N ASP A 110 21.99 22.82 -21.59
CA ASP A 110 23.22 23.10 -20.87
C ASP A 110 23.36 22.18 -19.66
N PHE A 111 22.29 21.96 -18.89
CA PHE A 111 22.28 21.03 -17.77
C PHE A 111 22.65 19.59 -18.19
N ARG A 112 22.13 19.12 -19.33
CA ARG A 112 22.53 17.81 -19.90
C ARG A 112 24.02 17.73 -20.19
N ARG A 113 24.63 18.81 -20.71
CA ARG A 113 26.06 18.84 -21.02
C ARG A 113 26.92 18.72 -19.76
N TYR A 114 26.53 19.37 -18.66
CA TYR A 114 27.25 19.29 -17.40
C TYR A 114 27.19 17.89 -16.77
N LEU A 115 26.05 17.20 -16.85
CA LEU A 115 25.90 15.85 -16.30
C LEU A 115 26.72 14.77 -17.05
N LEU A 116 27.14 15.02 -18.29
CA LEU A 116 27.94 14.11 -19.10
C LEU A 116 29.46 14.32 -18.96
N GLN A 117 29.89 15.33 -18.18
CA GLN A 117 31.31 15.65 -17.93
C GLN A 117 31.84 15.11 -16.60
N ILE A 118 31.01 14.39 -15.83
CA ILE A 118 31.34 13.71 -14.58
C ILE A 118 31.34 12.20 -14.84
#